data_AF-A0A843ECS1-F1
#
_entry.id   AF-A0A843ECS1-F1
#
_cell.length_a   1.000
_cell.length_b   1.000
_cell.length_c   1.000
_cell.angle_alpha   90.00
_cell.angle_beta   90.00
_cell.angle_gamma   90.00
#
_symmetry.space_group_name_H-M   'P 1'
#
loop_
_entity.id
_entity.type
_entity.pdbx_description
1 polymer ?
#
loop_
_entity_poly.entity_id
_entity_poly.type
_entity_poly.pdbx_seq_one_letter_code
_entity_poly.pdbx_strand_id
1 'polypeptide(L)' 'MAIEDAKFIRENVKAHNKWFEECIPMIASENLMSPLAKEMLISDFADRYAEGLPGKRYYQGNIYVDKVE' A
#
# COMPACT_ATOMS: atom_id res chain seq x y z
N MET A 1 2.59 17.39 -11.83
CA MET A 1 2.01 17.70 -10.51
C MET A 1 2.99 18.61 -9.81
N ALA A 2 2.56 19.80 -9.42
CA ALA A 2 3.45 20.74 -8.73
C ALA A 2 3.75 20.20 -7.32
N ILE A 3 4.89 20.59 -6.73
CA ILE A 3 5.27 20.17 -5.37
C ILE A 3 4.19 20.61 -4.35
N GLU A 4 3.57 21.74 -4.64
CA GLU A 4 2.48 22.34 -3.90
C GLU A 4 1.26 21.40 -3.86
N ASP A 5 0.87 20.81 -5.00
CA ASP A 5 -0.26 19.88 -5.09
C ASP A 5 -0.01 18.62 -4.23
N ALA A 6 1.20 18.06 -4.33
CA ALA A 6 1.57 16.88 -3.55
C ALA A 6 1.54 17.14 -2.04
N LYS A 7 2.01 18.32 -1.62
CA LYS A 7 1.94 18.76 -0.21
C LYS A 7 0.49 18.95 0.23
N PHE A 8 -0.34 19.57 -0.60
CA PHE A 8 -1.76 19.77 -0.30
C PHE A 8 -2.47 18.43 -0.05
N ILE A 9 -2.26 17.44 -0.93
CA ILE A 9 -2.84 16.10 -0.77
C ILE A 9 -2.34 15.46 0.54
N ARG A 10 -1.03 15.48 0.78
CA ARG A 10 -0.42 14.86 1.97
C ARG A 10 -0.97 15.43 3.27
N GLU A 11 -1.09 16.76 3.37
CA GLU A 11 -1.56 17.38 4.61
C GLU A 11 -3.05 17.12 4.87
N ASN A 12 -3.88 17.05 3.82
CA ASN A 12 -5.29 16.65 3.98
C ASN A 12 -5.44 15.19 4.41
N VAL A 13 -4.64 14.26 3.87
CA VAL A 13 -4.67 12.85 4.28
C VAL A 13 -4.29 12.70 5.76
N LYS A 14 -3.28 13.44 6.22
CA LYS A 14 -2.91 13.44 7.65
C LYS A 14 -4.02 13.99 8.54
N ALA A 15 -4.64 15.11 8.13
CA ALA A 15 -5.75 15.70 8.87
C ALA A 15 -6.93 14.74 8.98
N HIS A 16 -7.25 14.03 7.89
CA HIS A 16 -8.28 12.99 7.88
C HIS A 16 -7.95 11.84 8.84
N ASN A 17 -6.72 11.31 8.82
CA ASN A 17 -6.33 10.22 9.73
C ASN A 17 -6.53 10.62 11.21
N LYS A 18 -6.09 11.83 11.58
CA LYS A 18 -6.28 12.34 12.94
C LYS A 18 -7.76 12.50 13.31
N TRP A 19 -8.57 13.01 12.39
CA TRP A 19 -10.01 13.14 12.61
C TRP A 19 -10.70 11.77 12.76
N PHE A 20 -10.30 10.78 11.96
CA PHE A 20 -10.88 9.44 12.01
C PHE A 20 -10.52 8.69 13.30
N GLU A 21 -9.36 8.95 13.91
CA GLU A 21 -8.98 8.43 15.23
C GLU A 21 -9.96 8.82 16.34
N GLU A 22 -10.69 9.93 16.17
CA GLU A 22 -11.69 10.43 17.12
C GLU A 22 -13.12 9.94 16.81
N CYS A 23 -13.30 9.16 15.74
CA CYS A 23 -14.59 8.69 15.27
C CYS A 23 -14.89 7.24 15.72
N ILE A 24 -16.18 6.89 15.72
CA ILE A 24 -16.65 5.50 15.82
C ILE A 24 -17.14 5.07 14.43
N PRO A 25 -16.35 4.27 13.68
CA PRO A 25 -16.78 3.80 12.36
C PRO A 25 -17.89 2.75 12.49
N MET A 26 -18.99 2.97 11.79
CA MET A 26 -20.19 2.14 11.86
C MET A 26 -20.52 1.42 10.54
N ILE A 27 -19.67 1.56 9.52
CA ILE A 27 -19.85 0.91 8.23
C ILE A 27 -19.27 -0.50 8.30
N ALA A 28 -20.13 -1.51 8.12
CA ALA A 28 -19.76 -2.92 8.35
C ALA A 28 -18.65 -3.46 7.44
N SER A 29 -18.44 -2.85 6.27
CA SER A 29 -17.41 -3.25 5.31
C SER A 29 -16.10 -2.48 5.44
N GLU A 30 -16.05 -1.46 6.30
CA GLU A 30 -14.85 -0.65 6.51
C GLU A 30 -13.96 -1.25 7.60
N ASN A 31 -12.65 -1.04 7.47
CA ASN A 31 -11.68 -1.53 8.45
C ASN A 31 -10.40 -0.68 8.43
N LEU A 32 -9.64 -0.73 9.53
CA LEU A 32 -8.33 -0.10 9.63
C LEU A 32 -7.23 -1.13 9.38
N MET A 33 -6.40 -0.87 8.37
CA MET A 33 -5.25 -1.72 8.06
C MET A 33 -4.18 -1.64 9.18
N SER A 34 -3.65 -2.80 9.59
CA SER A 34 -2.60 -2.87 10.60
C SER A 34 -1.30 -2.19 10.13
N PRO A 35 -0.45 -1.70 11.04
CA PRO A 35 0.83 -1.06 10.66
C PRO A 35 1.72 -1.95 9.80
N LEU A 36 1.79 -3.25 10.10
CA LEU A 36 2.59 -4.21 9.33
C LEU A 36 2.03 -4.43 7.92
N ALA A 37 0.71 -4.49 7.76
CA ALA A 37 0.11 -4.60 6.43
C ALA A 37 0.33 -3.32 5.59
N LYS A 38 0.26 -2.13 6.23
CA LYS A 38 0.59 -0.85 5.58
C LYS A 38 2.04 -0.80 5.13
N GLU A 39 2.97 -1.30 5.94
CA GLU A 39 4.39 -1.38 5.59
C GLU A 39 4.62 -2.20 4.32
N MET A 40 3.99 -3.38 4.22
CA MET A 40 4.14 -4.24 3.06
C MET A 40 3.53 -3.63 1.80
N LEU A 41 2.43 -2.87 1.92
CA LEU A 41 1.77 -2.21 0.80
C LEU A 41 2.65 -1.13 0.12
N ILE A 42 3.51 -0.45 0.88
CA ILE A 42 4.39 0.62 0.39
C ILE A 42 5.79 0.07 0.06
N SER A 43 5.93 -1.25 -0.06
CA SER A 43 7.21 -1.87 -0.42
C SER A 43 7.42 -1.87 -1.93
N ASP A 44 8.70 -2.04 -2.30
CA ASP A 44 9.15 -2.16 -3.68
C ASP A 44 8.50 -3.31 -4.47
N PHE A 45 7.84 -4.27 -3.79
CA PHE A 45 7.12 -5.37 -4.43
C PHE A 45 6.01 -4.88 -5.37
N ALA A 46 5.40 -3.72 -5.09
CA ALA A 46 4.36 -3.15 -5.94
C ALA A 46 4.86 -2.72 -7.33
N ASP A 47 6.17 -2.49 -7.49
CA ASP A 47 6.79 -2.02 -8.72
C ASP A 47 7.44 -3.16 -9.53
N ARG A 48 7.29 -4.43 -9.10
CA ARG A 48 7.91 -5.59 -9.75
C ARG A 48 6.91 -6.36 -10.60
N TYR A 49 7.29 -6.61 -11.86
CA TYR A 49 6.55 -7.47 -12.77
C TYR A 49 6.97 -8.93 -12.59
N ALA A 50 6.07 -9.74 -12.05
CA ALA A 50 6.26 -11.16 -11.79
C ALA A 50 5.27 -12.04 -12.58
N GLU A 51 5.08 -11.76 -13.87
CA GLU A 51 4.18 -12.56 -14.71
C GLU A 51 4.64 -14.02 -14.83
N GLY A 52 3.67 -14.93 -14.80
CA GLY A 52 3.89 -16.39 -14.77
C GLY A 52 3.56 -16.98 -13.40
N LEU A 53 4.05 -18.19 -13.13
CA LEU A 53 3.90 -18.86 -11.83
C LEU A 53 5.24 -18.84 -11.08
N PRO A 54 5.25 -19.00 -9.74
CA PRO A 54 6.50 -19.16 -8.98
C PRO A 54 7.41 -20.25 -9.60
N GLY A 55 8.69 -19.90 -9.83
CA GLY A 55 9.67 -20.75 -10.51
C GLY A 55 9.49 -20.88 -12.03
N LYS A 56 8.44 -20.30 -12.61
CA LYS A 56 8.11 -20.28 -14.05
C LYS A 56 7.71 -18.88 -14.50
N ARG A 57 8.50 -17.88 -14.12
CA ARG A 57 8.27 -16.48 -14.48
C ARG A 57 8.72 -16.17 -15.90
N TYR A 58 8.03 -15.26 -16.56
CA TYR A 58 8.43 -14.73 -17.87
C TYR A 58 9.59 -13.74 -17.75
N TYR A 59 9.67 -13.03 -16.61
CA TYR A 59 10.72 -12.08 -16.31
C TYR A 59 11.70 -12.60 -15.24
N GLN A 60 12.95 -12.20 -15.38
CA GLN A 60 14.03 -12.54 -14.44
C GLN A 60 13.98 -11.64 -13.19
N GLY A 61 14.64 -12.07 -12.11
CA GLY A 61 14.81 -11.25 -10.90
C GLY A 61 13.73 -11.44 -9.83
N ASN A 62 12.84 -12.42 -9.98
CA ASN A 62 11.69 -12.65 -9.09
C ASN A 62 11.99 -13.56 -7.88
N ILE A 63 13.26 -13.72 -7.48
CA ILE A 63 13.71 -14.69 -6.46
C ILE A 63 12.96 -14.53 -5.12
N TYR A 64 12.68 -13.30 -4.71
CA TYR A 64 11.97 -13.02 -3.46
C TYR A 64 10.45 -12.92 -3.64
N VAL A 65 9.96 -12.53 -4.81
CA VAL A 65 8.52 -12.52 -5.13
C VAL A 65 7.99 -13.95 -5.10
N ASP A 66 8.74 -14.89 -5.68
CA ASP A 66 8.40 -16.33 -5.68
C ASP A 66 8.39 -16.96 -4.28
N LYS A 67 9.00 -16.33 -3.27
CA LYS A 67 8.94 -16.82 -1.88
C LYS A 67 7.67 -16.38 -1.16
N VAL A 68 7.01 -15.33 -1.66
CA VAL A 68 5.89 -14.67 -0.98
C VAL A 68 4.54 -15.01 -1.63
N GLU A 69 4.52 -15.23 -2.95
CA GLU A 69 3.33 -15.69 -3.71
C GLU A 69 3.10 -17.20 -3.59
#